data_AF-A0A1X0MYF3-F1
#
_entry.id   AF-A0A1X0MYF3-F1
#
_cell.length_a   1.000
_cell.length_b   1.000
_cell.length_c   1.000
_cell.angle_alpha   90.00
_cell.angle_beta   90.00
_cell.angle_gamma   90.00
#
_symmetry.space_group_name_H-M   'P 1'
#
loop_
_entity.id
_entity.type
_entity.pdbx_description
1 polymer ?
#
loop_
_entity_poly.entity_id
_entity_poly.type
_entity_poly.pdbx_seq_one_letter_code
_entity_poly.pdbx_strand_id
1 'polypeptide(L)'
;MARVDQREGEAENTLYYFHTDQIGTPLEMTDIDGQIVWQATYKAWGSLEALTVNEVEQNLRFQGQYFDEETGLHYNTFRYYDPEVGRFITQDPIG
;
A
#
# COMPACT_ATOMS: atom_id res chain seq x y z
N MET A 1 -2.46 9.17 -8.47
CA MET A 1 -3.38 9.34 -7.31
C MET A 1 -2.69 10.26 -6.30
N ALA A 2 -3.39 10.98 -5.43
CA ALA A 2 -2.76 11.82 -4.40
C ALA A 2 -3.34 11.55 -3.01
N ARG A 3 -2.53 11.68 -1.97
CA ARG A 3 -2.89 11.54 -0.55
C ARG A 3 -2.65 12.88 0.14
N VAL A 4 -3.61 13.29 0.96
CA VAL A 4 -3.52 14.50 1.79
C VAL A 4 -3.59 14.06 3.24
N ASP A 5 -2.54 14.35 3.99
CA ASP A 5 -2.49 14.10 5.43
C ASP A 5 -2.66 15.40 6.19
N GLN A 6 -3.54 15.39 7.18
CA GLN A 6 -3.73 16.49 8.12
C GLN A 6 -3.37 15.98 9.51
N ARG A 7 -2.31 16.53 10.10
CA ARG A 7 -1.89 16.21 11.46
C ARG A 7 -2.44 17.24 12.45
N GLU A 8 -2.91 16.78 13.60
CA GLU A 8 -3.38 17.68 14.67
C GLU A 8 -2.23 18.59 15.13
N GLY A 9 -2.44 19.91 15.05
CA GLY A 9 -1.45 20.92 15.45
C GLY A 9 -0.60 21.48 14.30
N GLU A 10 -0.69 20.92 13.09
CA GLU A 10 -0.08 21.50 11.89
C GLU A 10 -1.08 22.43 11.18
N ALA A 11 -0.62 23.63 10.79
CA ALA A 11 -1.46 24.63 10.14
C ALA A 11 -1.76 24.29 8.67
N GLU A 12 -0.93 23.45 8.04
CA GLU A 12 -1.01 23.11 6.63
C GLU A 12 -1.09 21.59 6.43
N ASN A 13 -1.81 21.19 5.39
CA ASN A 13 -1.92 19.79 5.00
C ASN A 13 -0.67 19.35 4.24
N THR A 14 -0.20 18.12 4.48
CA THR A 14 0.89 17.53 3.69
C THR A 14 0.33 16.77 2.49
N LEU A 15 0.85 17.04 1.30
CA LEU A 15 0.41 16.43 0.04
C LEU A 15 1.45 15.44 -0.49
N TYR A 16 0.99 14.24 -0.87
CA TYR A 16 1.79 13.20 -1.47
C TYR A 16 1.19 12.69 -2.78
N TYR A 17 2.05 12.25 -3.69
CA TYR A 17 1.67 11.71 -5.00
C TYR A 17 2.08 10.25 -5.13
N PHE A 18 1.14 9.40 -5.51
CA PHE A 18 1.40 7.99 -5.80
C PHE A 18 1.81 7.77 -7.24
N HIS A 19 2.86 6.97 -7.40
CA HIS A 19 3.27 6.39 -8.67
C HIS A 19 2.94 4.90 -8.63
N THR A 20 2.09 4.45 -9.55
CA THR A 20 1.53 3.10 -9.55
C THR A 20 1.85 2.35 -10.83
N ASP A 21 1.80 1.02 -10.76
CA ASP A 21 1.81 0.17 -11.95
C ASP A 21 0.48 0.23 -12.73
N GLN A 22 0.35 -0.58 -13.79
CA GLN A 22 -0.85 -0.64 -14.63
C GLN A 22 -2.12 -1.14 -13.94
N ILE A 23 -2.01 -1.83 -12.79
CA ILE A 23 -3.17 -2.32 -12.01
C ILE A 23 -3.47 -1.43 -10.79
N GLY A 24 -2.68 -0.37 -10.58
CA GLY A 24 -2.85 0.60 -9.50
C GLY A 24 -2.09 0.25 -8.22
N THR A 25 -1.15 -0.70 -8.26
CA THR A 25 -0.28 -1.01 -7.12
C THR A 25 0.66 0.17 -6.86
N PRO A 26 0.70 0.75 -5.65
CA PRO A 26 1.67 1.78 -5.30
C PRO A 26 3.10 1.23 -5.32
N LEU A 27 3.96 1.81 -6.15
CA LEU A 27 5.40 1.48 -6.21
C LEU A 27 6.24 2.54 -5.50
N GLU A 28 5.84 3.81 -5.65
CA GLU A 28 6.52 4.96 -5.06
C GLU A 28 5.51 6.01 -4.60
N MET A 29 5.93 6.81 -3.62
CA MET A 29 5.22 8.01 -3.19
C MET A 29 6.20 9.17 -3.06
N THR A 30 5.86 10.32 -3.63
CA THR A 30 6.67 11.54 -3.55
C THR A 30 5.94 12.65 -2.82
N ASP A 31 6.70 13.55 -2.17
CA ASP A 31 6.18 14.81 -1.66
C ASP A 31 5.97 15.85 -2.78
N ILE A 32 5.64 17.09 -2.38
CA ILE A 32 5.42 18.22 -3.31
C ILE A 32 6.69 18.70 -4.01
N ASP A 33 7.86 18.48 -3.41
CA ASP A 33 9.16 18.82 -3.96
C ASP A 33 9.73 17.69 -4.84
N GLY A 34 8.98 16.59 -4.99
CA GLY A 34 9.34 15.43 -5.80
C GLY A 34 10.32 14.47 -5.11
N GLN A 35 10.57 14.62 -3.81
CA GLN A 35 11.39 13.67 -3.05
C GLN A 35 10.61 12.39 -2.80
N ILE A 36 11.27 11.24 -2.97
CA ILE A 36 10.68 9.94 -2.68
C ILE A 36 10.63 9.78 -1.16
N VAL A 37 9.42 9.62 -0.61
CA VAL A 37 9.18 9.44 0.83
C VAL A 37 8.73 8.01 1.17
N TRP A 38 8.40 7.21 0.16
CA TRP A 38 8.11 5.79 0.29
C TRP A 38 8.35 5.09 -1.06
N GLN A 39 8.96 3.90 -1.03
CA GLN A 39 9.22 3.10 -2.24
C GLN A 39 9.30 1.61 -1.90
N ALA A 40 8.54 0.81 -2.63
CA ALA A 40 8.49 -0.64 -2.48
C ALA A 40 8.68 -1.38 -3.82
N THR A 41 9.32 -2.54 -3.75
CA THR A 41 9.36 -3.53 -4.82
C THR A 41 8.60 -4.76 -4.36
N TYR A 42 7.81 -5.35 -5.25
CA TYR A 42 6.97 -6.50 -4.97
C TYR A 42 7.33 -7.69 -5.87
N LYS A 43 7.19 -8.90 -5.32
CA LYS A 43 7.16 -10.11 -6.15
C LYS A 43 5.84 -10.17 -6.92
N ALA A 44 5.77 -11.11 -7.87
CA ALA A 44 4.62 -11.28 -8.76
C ALA A 44 3.24 -11.39 -8.06
N TRP A 45 3.20 -11.94 -6.84
CA TRP A 45 1.96 -12.12 -6.07
C TRP A 45 1.76 -11.09 -4.95
N GLY A 46 2.48 -9.97 -5.02
CA GLY A 46 2.25 -8.83 -4.12
C GLY A 46 2.96 -8.92 -2.78
N SER A 47 3.75 -9.98 -2.52
CA SER A 47 4.63 -9.99 -1.35
C SER A 47 5.71 -8.93 -1.50
N LEU A 48 5.97 -8.18 -0.44
CA LEU A 48 7.03 -7.19 -0.40
C LEU A 48 8.39 -7.86 -0.60
N GLU A 49 9.10 -7.49 -1.66
CA GLU A 49 10.47 -7.93 -1.91
C GLU A 49 11.46 -7.00 -1.22
N ALA A 50 11.24 -5.69 -1.33
CA ALA A 50 12.05 -4.67 -0.68
C ALA A 50 11.21 -3.42 -0.39
N LEU A 51 11.50 -2.78 0.74
CA LEU A 51 10.99 -1.45 1.09
C LEU A 51 12.20 -0.52 1.21
N THR A 52 12.53 0.14 0.09
CA THR A 52 13.77 0.92 -0.05
C THR A 52 13.68 2.25 0.69
N VAL A 53 12.50 2.86 0.71
CA VAL A 53 12.20 4.11 1.44
C VAL A 53 10.91 3.93 2.22
N ASN A 54 10.90 4.37 3.49
CA ASN A 54 9.73 4.26 4.38
C ASN A 54 9.67 5.42 5.38
N GLU A 55 9.72 6.65 4.89
CA GLU A 55 9.61 7.85 5.73
C GLU A 55 8.16 8.15 6.08
N VAL A 56 7.23 7.80 5.18
CA VAL A 56 5.79 7.93 5.36
C VAL A 56 5.14 6.57 5.24
N GLU A 57 4.33 6.19 6.22
CA GLU A 57 3.60 4.92 6.21
C GLU A 57 2.66 4.83 5.01
N GLN A 58 2.73 3.71 4.28
CA GLN A 58 1.82 3.41 3.19
C GLN A 58 1.44 1.92 3.16
N ASN A 59 0.18 1.64 3.50
CA ASN A 59 -0.34 0.29 3.68
C ASN A 59 -1.20 -0.22 2.51
N LEU A 60 -1.47 0.59 1.47
CA LEU A 60 -2.11 0.12 0.25
C LEU A 60 -1.21 -0.87 -0.50
N ARG A 61 -1.83 -1.91 -1.08
CA ARG A 61 -1.16 -2.96 -1.85
C ARG A 61 -1.80 -3.08 -3.24
N PHE A 62 -2.03 -4.29 -3.75
CA PHE A 62 -2.82 -4.47 -4.97
C PHE A 62 -4.20 -3.83 -4.84
N GLN A 63 -4.92 -3.71 -5.96
CA GLN A 63 -6.20 -3.01 -6.01
C GLN A 63 -7.18 -3.51 -4.92
N GLY A 64 -7.60 -2.59 -4.05
CA GLY A 64 -8.54 -2.86 -2.95
C GLY A 64 -7.93 -3.61 -1.75
N GLN A 65 -6.60 -3.78 -1.71
CA GLN A 65 -5.90 -4.43 -0.61
C GLN A 65 -5.28 -3.41 0.36
N TYR A 66 -5.44 -3.67 1.65
CA TYR A 66 -4.78 -2.97 2.74
C TYR A 66 -3.89 -3.95 3.51
N PHE A 67 -2.64 -3.59 3.74
CA PHE A 67 -1.69 -4.37 4.52
C PHE A 67 -2.02 -4.27 6.00
N ASP A 68 -2.30 -5.41 6.61
CA ASP A 68 -2.45 -5.55 8.04
C ASP A 68 -1.12 -6.02 8.64
N GLU A 69 -0.44 -5.12 9.36
CA GLU A 69 0.86 -5.39 9.96
C GLU A 69 0.80 -6.50 11.02
N GLU A 70 -0.32 -6.63 11.76
CA GLU A 70 -0.44 -7.62 12.84
C GLU A 70 -0.40 -9.05 12.30
N THR A 71 -1.03 -9.28 11.15
CA THR A 71 -1.14 -10.60 10.53
C THR A 71 -0.15 -10.82 9.38
N GLY A 72 0.39 -9.75 8.80
CA GLY A 72 1.16 -9.79 7.56
C GLY A 72 0.30 -10.07 6.31
N LEU A 73 -1.02 -10.15 6.45
CA LEU A 73 -1.95 -10.44 5.37
C LEU A 73 -2.48 -9.16 4.74
N HIS A 74 -3.05 -9.30 3.55
CA HIS A 74 -3.67 -8.20 2.83
C HIS A 74 -5.19 -8.30 2.97
N TYR A 75 -5.79 -7.38 3.72
CA TYR A 75 -7.23 -7.28 3.85
C TYR A 75 -7.86 -6.73 2.58
N ASN A 76 -8.88 -7.42 2.07
CA ASN A 76 -9.65 -7.02 0.90
C ASN A 76 -11.15 -7.19 1.19
N THR A 77 -11.79 -6.13 1.67
CA THR A 77 -13.22 -5.94 2.02
C THR A 77 -13.87 -7.01 2.90
N PHE A 78 -13.77 -8.30 2.55
CA PHE A 78 -14.35 -9.45 3.24
C PHE A 78 -13.39 -10.65 3.36
N ARG A 79 -12.19 -10.56 2.79
CA ARG A 79 -11.22 -11.67 2.79
C ARG A 79 -9.82 -11.18 3.05
N TYR A 80 -9.02 -12.05 3.66
CA TYR A 80 -7.58 -11.86 3.76
C TYR A 80 -6.87 -12.64 2.65
N TYR A 81 -5.95 -11.96 1.97
CA TYR A 81 -5.07 -12.50 0.96
C TYR A 81 -3.69 -12.71 1.55
N ASP A 82 -3.14 -13.90 1.38
CA ASP A 82 -1.77 -14.24 1.72
C ASP A 82 -0.89 -13.98 0.48
N PRO A 83 -0.01 -12.96 0.51
CA PRO A 83 0.82 -12.61 -0.64
C PRO A 83 2.04 -13.52 -0.83
N GLU A 84 2.46 -14.27 0.19
CA GLU A 84 3.56 -15.24 0.07
C GLU A 84 3.11 -16.48 -0.71
N VAL A 85 1.87 -16.93 -0.47
CA VAL A 85 1.28 -18.07 -1.18
C VAL A 85 0.54 -17.63 -2.45
N GLY A 86 0.10 -16.37 -2.50
CA GLY A 86 -0.59 -15.77 -3.64
C GLY A 86 -2.10 -16.10 -3.72
N ARG A 87 -2.78 -16.29 -2.58
CA ARG A 87 -4.20 -16.68 -2.53
C ARG A 87 -4.96 -16.14 -1.33
N PHE A 88 -6.28 -16.13 -1.42
CA PHE A 88 -7.14 -15.91 -0.25
C PHE A 88 -7.02 -17.09 0.75
N ILE A 89 -7.02 -16.75 2.04
CA ILE A 89 -6.97 -17.73 3.14
C ILE A 89 -8.37 -18.25 3.54
N THR A 90 -9.43 -17.61 3.04
CA THR A 90 -10.82 -18.03 3.22
C THR A 90 -11.48 -18.35 1.89
N GLN A 91 -12.48 -19.24 1.91
CA GLN A 91 -13.31 -19.52 0.74
C GLN A 91 -14.08 -18.26 0.31
N ASP A 92 -14.44 -18.18 -0.97
CA ASP A 92 -15.30 -17.12 -1.46
C ASP A 92 -16.67 -17.13 -0.73
N PRO A 93 -17.10 -16.01 -0.13
CA PRO A 93 -18.39 -15.91 0.57
C PRO A 93 -19.60 -16.20 -0.32
N ILE A 94 -19.47 -16.06 -1.66
CA ILE A 94 -20.58 -16.28 -2.59
C ILE A 94 -20.55 -17.64 -3.32
N GLY A 95 -19.49 -18.44 -3.15
CA GLY A 95 -19.40 -19.80 -3.68
C GLY A 95 -19.00 -19.88 -5.16
#